data_AF-A0A498QB23-F1
#
_entry.id   AF-A0A498QB23-F1
#
_cell.length_a   1.000
_cell.length_b   1.000
_cell.length_c   1.000
_cell.angle_alpha   90.00
_cell.angle_beta   90.00
_cell.angle_gamma   90.00
#
_symmetry.space_group_name_H-M   'P 1'
#
loop_
_entity.id
_entity.type
_entity.pdbx_description
1 polymer ?
#
loop_
_entity_poly.entity_id
_entity_poly.type
_entity_poly.pdbx_seq_one_letter_code
_entity_poly.pdbx_strand_id
1 'polypeptide(L)'
;MTAAALWLAGCHSTTTGRPLAEPENGRKDEPGSTTSSSIGLPPMKHFRIGDQRYGAVHDCYVNGNAVTCTLSMEASYSVQSYEGTVTGTLSGLTLTGTQTTHQRYPDETDRSCIWTTDTSDPVTYVFSLDGTVAMRGGPGEVHSTRSGSCTGSESGKGEIWESSEKWSVIE
;
A
#
# COMPACT_ATOMS: atom_id res chain seq x y z
N MET A 1 5.80 2.31 -38.38
CA MET A 1 4.96 2.23 -37.17
C MET A 1 5.92 2.14 -36.00
N THR A 2 6.11 3.25 -35.31
CA THR A 2 7.18 3.43 -34.32
C THR A 2 6.56 3.29 -32.94
N ALA A 3 6.94 2.26 -32.19
CA ALA A 3 6.49 2.04 -30.83
C ALA A 3 7.20 3.03 -29.89
N ALA A 4 6.42 3.89 -29.23
CA ALA A 4 6.92 4.74 -28.16
C ALA A 4 6.75 3.99 -26.84
N ALA A 5 7.87 3.51 -26.29
CA ALA A 5 7.95 3.08 -24.90
C ALA A 5 8.01 4.33 -24.02
N LEU A 6 6.98 4.57 -23.21
CA LEU A 6 6.99 5.61 -22.20
C LEU A 6 7.55 5.01 -20.89
N TRP A 7 8.77 5.41 -20.58
CA TRP A 7 9.45 5.15 -19.32
C TRP A 7 9.00 6.18 -18.28
N LEU A 8 8.55 5.72 -17.11
CA LEU A 8 8.43 6.56 -15.92
C LEU A 8 9.66 6.32 -15.04
N ALA A 9 10.45 7.38 -14.84
CA ALA A 9 11.64 7.40 -14.01
C ALA A 9 11.56 8.55 -12.99
N GLY A 10 11.98 8.26 -11.74
CA GLY A 10 12.32 9.23 -10.67
C GLY A 10 11.57 8.92 -9.36
N CYS A 11 12.17 8.69 -8.19
CA CYS A 11 13.46 9.12 -7.60
C CYS A 11 14.15 7.95 -6.83
N HIS A 12 15.43 7.60 -7.07
CA HIS A 12 16.67 7.97 -6.31
C HIS A 12 16.57 7.74 -4.78
N SER A 13 17.44 7.01 -4.06
CA SER A 13 18.91 6.90 -4.13
C SER A 13 19.45 5.62 -3.44
N THR A 14 20.65 5.24 -3.87
CA THR A 14 21.54 4.16 -3.39
C THR A 14 22.11 4.37 -1.99
N THR A 15 22.39 3.26 -1.27
CA THR A 15 23.56 3.22 -0.37
C THR A 15 24.19 1.82 -0.35
N THR A 16 25.50 1.84 -0.59
CA THR A 16 26.53 0.80 -0.64
C THR A 16 26.67 -0.03 0.64
N GLY A 17 27.11 -1.29 0.51
CA GLY A 17 27.07 -2.29 1.57
C GLY A 17 28.32 -2.53 2.44
N ARG A 18 28.10 -3.44 3.41
CA ARG A 18 28.99 -4.41 4.12
C ARG A 18 30.04 -3.85 5.11
N PRO A 19 30.42 -4.60 6.19
CA PRO A 19 30.56 -6.07 6.22
C PRO A 19 29.97 -6.86 7.40
N LEU A 20 29.93 -8.17 7.14
CA LEU A 20 29.65 -9.34 7.97
C LEU A 20 30.61 -9.45 9.17
N ALA A 21 30.12 -9.85 10.34
CA ALA A 21 30.91 -10.41 11.43
C ALA A 21 30.17 -11.60 12.06
N GLU A 22 30.88 -12.70 12.27
CA GLU A 22 30.47 -13.97 12.90
C GLU A 22 31.72 -14.50 13.64
N PRO A 23 31.64 -15.45 14.59
CA PRO A 23 30.85 -15.49 15.83
C PRO A 23 31.78 -15.47 17.08
N GLU A 24 31.28 -15.14 18.27
CA GLU A 24 31.96 -15.48 19.53
C GLU A 24 31.17 -16.53 20.33
N ASN A 25 31.88 -17.62 20.65
CA ASN A 25 31.42 -18.74 21.44
C ASN A 25 31.26 -18.37 22.92
N GLY A 26 30.14 -18.81 23.51
CA GLY A 26 30.16 -19.46 24.83
C GLY A 26 29.49 -18.72 25.99
N ARG A 27 28.25 -19.11 26.31
CA ARG A 27 27.91 -19.57 27.67
C ARG A 27 26.62 -20.41 27.64
N LYS A 28 26.66 -21.52 28.36
CA LYS A 28 25.63 -22.53 28.48
C LYS A 28 24.77 -22.17 29.70
N ASP A 29 23.60 -21.60 29.47
CA ASP A 29 22.55 -21.47 30.49
C ASP A 29 21.30 -22.20 29.98
N GLU A 30 20.68 -22.97 30.88
CA GLU A 30 19.56 -23.89 30.66
C GLU A 30 18.36 -23.23 29.94
N PRO A 31 17.49 -24.02 29.26
CA PRO A 31 16.32 -23.47 28.58
C PRO A 31 15.30 -23.00 29.62
N GLY A 32 15.43 -21.74 30.03
CA GLY A 32 14.33 -20.99 30.62
C GLY A 32 13.15 -21.10 29.66
N SER A 33 12.03 -21.62 30.16
CA SER A 33 10.80 -21.82 29.41
C SER A 33 10.32 -20.47 28.86
N THR A 34 10.72 -20.13 27.64
CA THR A 34 10.21 -18.96 26.93
C THR A 34 8.77 -19.26 26.61
N THR A 35 7.87 -18.69 27.40
CA THR A 35 6.49 -18.49 27.01
C THR A 35 6.54 -17.86 25.63
N SER A 36 5.99 -18.55 24.63
CA SER A 36 5.91 -18.06 23.25
C SER A 36 5.14 -16.74 23.28
N SER A 37 5.89 -15.64 23.42
CA SER A 37 5.37 -14.30 23.29
C SER A 37 5.15 -14.18 21.80
N SER A 38 3.94 -14.47 21.35
CA SER A 38 3.55 -14.21 19.96
C SER A 38 3.92 -12.76 19.68
N ILE A 39 4.95 -12.55 18.86
CA ILE A 39 5.30 -11.24 18.32
C ILE A 39 4.12 -10.88 17.42
N GLY A 40 3.14 -10.22 18.01
CA GLY A 40 1.86 -9.93 17.42
C GLY A 40 1.54 -8.47 17.63
N LEU A 41 0.73 -7.93 16.74
CA LEU A 41 0.19 -6.60 16.89
C LEU A 41 -0.59 -6.51 18.21
N PRO A 42 -0.62 -5.32 18.86
CA PRO A 42 -1.53 -5.11 19.97
C PRO A 42 -2.97 -5.41 19.50
N PRO A 43 -3.89 -5.79 20.40
CA PRO A 43 -5.29 -5.91 20.04
C PRO A 43 -5.78 -4.58 19.45
N MET A 44 -6.11 -4.59 18.15
CA MET A 44 -6.57 -3.42 17.41
C MET A 44 -7.95 -3.72 16.85
N LYS A 45 -8.92 -2.86 17.17
CA LYS A 45 -10.24 -2.88 16.55
C LYS A 45 -10.37 -1.84 15.44
N HIS A 46 -9.61 -0.75 15.55
CA HIS A 46 -9.58 0.36 14.62
C HIS A 46 -8.14 0.89 14.54
N PHE A 47 -7.62 1.04 13.33
CA PHE A 47 -6.29 1.60 13.10
C PHE A 47 -6.28 2.41 11.80
N ARG A 48 -5.29 3.29 11.67
CA ARG A 48 -5.10 4.14 10.50
C ARG A 48 -3.71 3.94 9.92
N ILE A 49 -3.60 3.91 8.59
CA ILE A 49 -2.34 3.96 7.83
C ILE A 49 -2.29 5.27 7.03
N GLY A 50 -1.10 5.88 6.99
CA GLY A 50 -0.83 7.10 6.23
C GLY A 50 -1.25 8.37 6.97
N ASP A 51 -0.83 9.51 6.41
CA ASP A 51 -1.32 10.84 6.77
C ASP A 51 -1.84 11.54 5.51
N GLN A 52 -2.85 12.42 5.67
CA GLN A 52 -3.47 13.10 4.53
C GLN A 52 -2.53 14.08 3.80
N ARG A 53 -1.31 14.32 4.32
CA ARG A 53 -0.42 15.33 3.73
C ARG A 53 0.29 14.82 2.48
N TYR A 54 0.47 13.50 2.35
CA TYR A 54 1.28 12.94 1.26
C TYR A 54 0.68 11.72 0.54
N GLY A 55 -0.54 11.29 0.90
CA GLY A 55 -1.17 10.15 0.22
C GLY A 55 -2.57 9.81 0.71
N ALA A 56 -3.04 8.64 0.31
CA ALA A 56 -4.30 8.09 0.77
C ALA A 56 -4.21 7.67 2.24
N VAL A 57 -5.23 7.99 3.01
CA VAL A 57 -5.42 7.49 4.36
C VAL A 57 -6.27 6.24 4.33
N HIS A 58 -5.78 5.19 4.97
CA HIS A 58 -6.51 3.95 5.17
C HIS A 58 -7.12 3.98 6.57
N ASP A 59 -8.44 3.97 6.66
CA ASP A 59 -9.17 3.88 7.92
C ASP A 59 -9.75 2.48 8.07
N CYS A 60 -9.17 1.69 8.98
CA CYS A 60 -9.30 0.23 8.99
C CYS A 60 -9.96 -0.29 10.27
N TYR A 61 -10.94 -1.18 10.10
CA TYR A 61 -11.60 -1.88 11.18
C TYR A 61 -11.27 -3.37 11.16
N VAL A 62 -11.10 -3.95 12.35
CA VAL A 62 -10.79 -5.37 12.55
C VAL A 62 -11.95 -6.05 13.29
N ASN A 63 -12.47 -7.14 12.71
CA ASN A 63 -13.46 -8.00 13.33
C ASN A 63 -12.97 -9.45 13.30
N GLY A 64 -12.51 -9.95 14.46
CA GLY A 64 -11.77 -11.22 14.53
C GLY A 64 -10.44 -11.09 13.79
N ASN A 65 -10.26 -11.83 12.71
CA ASN A 65 -9.12 -11.67 11.81
C ASN A 65 -9.47 -10.93 10.51
N ALA A 66 -10.75 -10.61 10.27
CA ALA A 66 -11.15 -9.90 9.06
C ALA A 66 -10.84 -8.41 9.22
N VAL A 67 -10.29 -7.81 8.17
CA VAL A 67 -9.98 -6.38 8.09
C VAL A 67 -10.75 -5.77 6.94
N THR A 68 -11.33 -4.60 7.19
CA THR A 68 -11.92 -3.75 6.14
C THR A 68 -11.41 -2.33 6.33
N CYS A 69 -10.82 -1.76 5.30
CA CYS A 69 -10.38 -0.37 5.27
C CYS A 69 -11.13 0.42 4.22
N THR A 70 -11.43 1.67 4.55
CA THR A 70 -11.80 2.71 3.58
C THR A 70 -10.58 3.55 3.28
N LEU A 71 -10.31 3.78 1.99
CA LEU A 71 -9.19 4.58 1.52
C LEU A 71 -9.74 5.90 1.00
N SER A 72 -9.14 7.00 1.43
CA SER A 72 -9.55 8.34 1.03
C SER A 72 -8.34 9.25 0.87
N MET A 73 -8.42 10.16 -0.09
CA MET A 73 -7.41 11.19 -0.31
C MET A 73 -8.13 12.50 -0.61
N GLU A 74 -7.61 13.61 -0.09
CA GLU A 74 -8.20 14.91 -0.39
C GLU A 74 -8.02 15.26 -1.86
N ALA A 75 -9.06 15.86 -2.45
CA ALA A 75 -8.99 16.36 -3.81
C ALA A 75 -7.90 17.43 -3.93
N SER A 76 -7.16 17.38 -5.02
CA SER A 76 -6.04 18.27 -5.31
C SER A 76 -6.04 18.66 -6.78
N TYR A 77 -5.02 19.44 -7.18
CA TYR A 77 -4.83 19.73 -8.59
C TYR A 77 -4.53 18.46 -9.41
N SER A 78 -3.83 17.47 -8.87
CA SER A 78 -3.50 16.24 -9.62
C SER A 78 -4.60 15.18 -9.55
N VAL A 79 -5.44 15.17 -8.52
CA VAL A 79 -6.49 14.15 -8.34
C VAL A 79 -7.81 14.82 -7.95
N GLN A 80 -8.83 14.64 -8.78
CA GLN A 80 -10.16 15.22 -8.54
C GLN A 80 -10.94 14.45 -7.49
N SER A 81 -10.85 13.13 -7.52
CA SER A 81 -11.47 12.25 -6.53
C SER A 81 -10.69 10.96 -6.41
N TYR A 82 -10.69 10.40 -5.21
CA TYR A 82 -10.07 9.13 -4.92
C TYR A 82 -10.87 8.43 -3.82
N GLU A 83 -11.31 7.22 -4.11
CA GLU A 83 -11.96 6.33 -3.16
C GLU A 83 -11.37 4.94 -3.32
N GLY A 84 -11.30 4.19 -2.23
CA GLY A 84 -10.89 2.81 -2.31
C GLY A 84 -11.29 2.00 -1.10
N THR A 85 -11.13 0.68 -1.21
CA THR A 85 -11.35 -0.23 -0.10
C THR A 85 -10.24 -1.26 -0.05
N VAL A 86 -9.92 -1.72 1.16
CA VAL A 86 -9.10 -2.93 1.34
C VAL A 86 -9.92 -3.92 2.14
N THR A 87 -10.03 -5.15 1.65
CA THR A 87 -10.64 -6.25 2.40
C THR A 87 -9.64 -7.39 2.50
N GLY A 88 -9.49 -7.96 3.70
CA GLY A 88 -8.47 -8.98 3.89
C GLY A 88 -8.52 -9.63 5.26
N THR A 89 -7.43 -10.34 5.58
CA THR A 89 -7.25 -11.00 6.87
C THR A 89 -5.93 -10.64 7.51
N LEU A 90 -5.94 -10.39 8.81
CA LEU A 90 -4.77 -10.12 9.63
C LEU A 90 -4.31 -11.41 10.33
N SER A 91 -3.05 -11.76 10.17
CA SER A 91 -2.40 -12.89 10.84
C SER A 91 -1.03 -12.46 11.37
N GLY A 92 -0.87 -12.42 12.70
CA GLY A 92 0.34 -11.91 13.35
C GLY A 92 0.57 -10.43 13.04
N LEU A 93 1.57 -10.16 12.21
CA LEU A 93 1.94 -8.81 11.75
C LEU A 93 1.57 -8.55 10.28
N THR A 94 0.87 -9.47 9.62
CA THR A 94 0.64 -9.41 8.17
C THR A 94 -0.84 -9.34 7.85
N LEU A 95 -1.22 -8.33 7.09
CA LEU A 95 -2.52 -8.25 6.41
C LEU A 95 -2.35 -8.70 4.97
N THR A 96 -3.18 -9.65 4.53
CA THR A 96 -3.28 -10.04 3.12
C THR A 96 -4.72 -9.86 2.66
N GLY A 97 -4.92 -9.29 1.48
CA GLY A 97 -6.24 -8.96 1.00
C GLY A 97 -6.27 -8.49 -0.45
N THR A 98 -7.35 -7.78 -0.77
CA THR A 98 -7.57 -7.12 -2.06
C THR A 98 -7.85 -5.65 -1.81
N GLN A 99 -7.16 -4.78 -2.55
CA GLN A 99 -7.41 -3.35 -2.61
C GLN A 99 -8.15 -3.02 -3.90
N THR A 100 -9.25 -2.30 -3.79
CA THR A 100 -9.92 -1.69 -4.95
C THR A 100 -9.82 -0.17 -4.86
N THR A 101 -9.67 0.50 -6.00
CA THR A 101 -9.68 1.96 -6.05
C THR A 101 -10.52 2.45 -7.22
N HIS A 102 -11.11 3.63 -7.04
CA HIS A 102 -11.74 4.44 -8.06
C HIS A 102 -11.15 5.84 -7.97
N GLN A 103 -10.43 6.25 -9.00
CA GLN A 103 -9.74 7.54 -9.03
C GLN A 103 -10.08 8.31 -10.29
N ARG A 104 -10.20 9.63 -10.15
CA ARG A 104 -10.37 10.56 -11.26
C ARG A 104 -9.28 11.60 -11.23
N TYR A 105 -8.58 11.76 -12.34
CA TYR A 105 -7.54 12.76 -12.48
C TYR A 105 -7.53 13.33 -13.90
N PRO A 106 -7.28 14.64 -14.05
CA PRO A 106 -7.06 15.26 -15.35
C PRO A 106 -5.70 14.86 -15.92
N ASP A 107 -5.62 14.78 -17.25
CA ASP A 107 -4.34 14.64 -17.96
C ASP A 107 -3.40 15.82 -17.66
N GLU A 108 -2.10 15.55 -17.57
CA GLU A 108 -1.11 16.57 -17.24
C GLU A 108 -0.98 17.65 -18.32
N THR A 109 -1.17 17.27 -19.58
CA THR A 109 -1.00 18.15 -20.75
C THR A 109 -2.31 18.78 -21.20
N ASP A 110 -3.42 18.04 -21.08
CA ASP A 110 -4.76 18.53 -21.37
C ASP A 110 -5.68 18.35 -20.16
N ARG A 111 -5.80 19.40 -19.36
CA ARG A 111 -6.60 19.39 -18.13
C ARG A 111 -8.09 19.17 -18.35
N SER A 112 -8.58 19.32 -19.59
CA SER A 112 -9.97 19.01 -19.95
C SER A 112 -10.18 17.55 -20.34
N CYS A 113 -9.10 16.77 -20.51
CA CYS A 113 -9.12 15.32 -20.63
C CYS A 113 -9.10 14.72 -19.22
N ILE A 114 -10.16 14.00 -18.85
CA ILE A 114 -10.29 13.38 -17.53
C ILE A 114 -10.14 11.87 -17.66
N TRP A 115 -9.15 11.34 -16.96
CA TRP A 115 -8.96 9.93 -16.72
C TRP A 115 -9.79 9.49 -15.51
N THR A 116 -10.48 8.38 -15.67
CA THR A 116 -11.14 7.64 -14.58
C THR A 116 -10.55 6.25 -14.57
N THR A 117 -9.92 5.85 -13.48
CA THR A 117 -9.24 4.57 -13.35
C THR A 117 -9.81 3.79 -12.18
N ASP A 118 -10.21 2.56 -12.45
CA ASP A 118 -10.58 1.55 -11.48
C ASP A 118 -9.47 0.52 -11.37
N THR A 119 -9.07 0.16 -10.14
CA THR A 119 -8.08 -0.90 -9.91
C THR A 119 -8.58 -1.97 -8.95
N SER A 120 -8.04 -3.18 -9.08
CA SER A 120 -8.25 -4.29 -8.14
C SER A 120 -6.95 -5.07 -7.98
N ASP A 121 -6.20 -4.77 -6.93
CA ASP A 121 -4.89 -5.35 -6.64
C ASP A 121 -4.95 -6.35 -5.48
N PRO A 122 -4.32 -7.54 -5.60
CA PRO A 122 -3.94 -8.29 -4.41
C PRO A 122 -2.91 -7.49 -3.62
N VAL A 123 -3.05 -7.44 -2.30
CA VAL A 123 -2.18 -6.66 -1.41
C VAL A 123 -1.67 -7.47 -0.23
N THR A 124 -0.45 -7.14 0.18
CA THR A 124 0.17 -7.59 1.44
C THR A 124 0.75 -6.41 2.18
N TYR A 125 0.32 -6.22 3.43
CA TYR A 125 0.88 -5.21 4.33
C TYR A 125 1.56 -5.91 5.50
N VAL A 126 2.80 -5.53 5.79
CA VAL A 126 3.60 -6.07 6.89
C VAL A 126 3.83 -4.95 7.91
N PHE A 127 3.21 -5.09 9.07
CA PHE A 127 3.29 -4.12 10.15
C PHE A 127 4.51 -4.37 11.03
N SER A 128 5.17 -3.28 11.42
CA SER A 128 6.24 -3.27 12.39
C SER A 128 5.75 -2.64 13.69
N LEU A 129 6.28 -3.12 14.82
CA LEU A 129 5.93 -2.59 16.15
C LEU A 129 6.47 -1.17 16.42
N ASP A 130 7.28 -0.63 15.51
CA ASP A 130 7.78 0.75 15.54
C ASP A 130 6.80 1.76 14.90
N GLY A 131 5.60 1.30 14.52
CA GLY A 131 4.57 2.12 13.88
C GLY A 131 4.78 2.33 12.38
N THR A 132 5.61 1.52 11.72
CA THR A 132 5.72 1.48 10.25
C THR A 132 4.98 0.29 9.65
N VAL A 133 4.53 0.43 8.40
CA VAL A 133 3.93 -0.65 7.62
C VAL A 133 4.50 -0.64 6.21
N ALA A 134 5.06 -1.77 5.80
CA ALA A 134 5.50 -1.98 4.43
C ALA A 134 4.34 -2.56 3.63
N MET A 135 4.00 -1.92 2.52
CA MET A 135 2.86 -2.27 1.68
C MET A 135 3.34 -2.69 0.31
N ARG A 136 2.77 -3.78 -0.19
CA ARG A 136 2.98 -4.24 -1.56
C ARG A 136 1.65 -4.58 -2.18
N GLY A 137 1.43 -4.14 -3.42
CA GLY A 137 0.26 -4.51 -4.19
C GLY A 137 0.59 -4.88 -5.62
N GLY A 138 -0.36 -5.56 -6.25
CA GLY A 138 -0.29 -5.95 -7.64
C GLY A 138 0.54 -7.21 -7.90
N PRO A 139 0.59 -7.66 -9.17
CA PRO A 139 -0.11 -7.06 -10.30
C PRO A 139 -1.61 -7.37 -10.27
N GLY A 140 -2.45 -6.34 -10.31
CA GLY A 140 -3.92 -6.45 -10.31
C GLY A 140 -4.56 -6.13 -11.66
N GLU A 141 -5.88 -6.04 -11.68
CA GLU A 141 -6.63 -5.54 -12.82
C GLU A 141 -6.68 -4.01 -12.79
N VAL A 142 -6.57 -3.39 -13.96
CA VAL A 142 -6.76 -1.95 -14.16
C VAL A 142 -7.72 -1.75 -15.31
N HIS A 143 -8.69 -0.85 -15.11
CA HIS A 143 -9.57 -0.35 -16.15
C HIS A 143 -9.55 1.17 -16.13
N SER A 144 -9.28 1.79 -17.27
CA SER A 144 -9.24 3.24 -17.42
C SER A 144 -10.19 3.70 -18.52
N THR A 145 -10.91 4.78 -18.26
CA THR A 145 -11.75 5.48 -19.24
C THR A 145 -11.34 6.95 -19.32
N ARG A 146 -11.52 7.54 -20.50
CA ARG A 146 -11.18 8.92 -20.83
C ARG A 146 -12.43 9.69 -21.22
N SER A 147 -12.56 10.92 -20.74
CA SER A 147 -13.71 11.79 -21.00
C SER A 147 -13.32 13.28 -21.09
N GLY A 148 -14.24 14.14 -21.55
CA GLY A 148 -13.99 15.57 -21.72
C GLY A 148 -13.48 15.89 -23.12
N SER A 149 -12.28 16.47 -23.23
CA SER A 149 -11.64 16.73 -24.54
C SER A 149 -11.08 15.48 -25.22
N CYS A 150 -10.98 14.38 -24.49
CA CYS A 150 -10.50 13.08 -24.96
C CYS A 150 -11.56 11.99 -24.76
N THR A 151 -11.41 10.88 -25.48
CA THR A 151 -12.29 9.71 -25.36
C THR A 151 -11.48 8.42 -25.49
N GLY A 152 -12.03 7.33 -24.96
CA GLY A 152 -11.46 5.99 -25.08
C GLY A 152 -11.50 5.22 -23.76
N SER A 153 -11.15 3.95 -23.84
CA SER A 153 -11.03 3.06 -22.69
C SER A 153 -9.94 2.04 -22.91
N GLU A 154 -9.32 1.60 -21.83
CA GLU A 154 -8.29 0.57 -21.83
C GLU A 154 -8.43 -0.30 -20.59
N SER A 155 -8.02 -1.56 -20.71
CA SER A 155 -7.94 -2.49 -19.59
C SER A 155 -6.66 -3.29 -19.69
N GLY A 156 -6.14 -3.71 -18.56
CA GLY A 156 -4.95 -4.54 -18.52
C GLY A 156 -4.55 -4.90 -17.11
N LYS A 157 -3.30 -5.34 -16.98
CA LYS A 157 -2.69 -5.61 -15.70
C LYS A 157 -1.95 -4.37 -15.21
N GLY A 158 -2.15 -4.03 -13.94
CA GLY A 158 -1.36 -3.04 -13.25
C GLY A 158 0.05 -3.57 -12.96
N GLU A 159 0.97 -2.65 -12.67
CA GLU A 159 2.30 -2.99 -12.20
C GLU A 159 2.28 -3.41 -10.72
N ILE A 160 3.38 -4.02 -10.27
CA ILE A 160 3.62 -4.21 -8.84
C ILE A 160 4.06 -2.88 -8.26
N TRP A 161 3.47 -2.50 -7.13
CA TRP A 161 3.87 -1.31 -6.39
C TRP A 161 4.28 -1.67 -4.96
N GLU A 162 5.16 -0.84 -4.40
CA GLU A 162 5.63 -0.94 -3.02
C GLU A 162 5.59 0.46 -2.38
N SER A 163 5.15 0.53 -1.13
CA SER A 163 5.16 1.76 -0.32
C SER A 163 5.52 1.42 1.13
N SER A 164 5.90 2.44 1.90
CA SER A 164 6.10 2.35 3.34
C SER A 164 5.46 3.55 4.01
N GLU A 165 4.57 3.28 4.96
CA GLU A 165 3.78 4.30 5.63
C GLU A 165 3.87 4.19 7.15
N LYS A 166 3.40 5.22 7.84
CA LYS A 166 3.14 5.14 9.28
C LYS A 166 1.75 4.57 9.56
N TRP A 167 1.62 3.84 10.65
CA TRP A 167 0.34 3.37 11.14
C TRP A 167 0.19 3.63 12.64
N SER A 168 -1.05 3.74 13.09
CA SER A 168 -1.38 3.91 14.51
C SER A 168 -2.76 3.34 14.83
N VAL A 169 -2.95 2.91 16.08
CA VAL A 169 -4.25 2.53 16.61
C VAL A 169 -5.10 3.78 16.79
N ILE A 170 -6.38 3.69 16.44
CA ILE A 170 -7.38 4.75 16.70
C ILE A 170 -8.35 4.19 17.75
N GLU A 171 -8.56 4.93 18.84
CA GLU A 171 -9.47 4.56 19.94
C GLU A 171 -10.94 4.88 19.64
#